data_AF-A0A497HKX9-F1
#
_entry.id   AF-A0A497HKX9-F1
#
_cell.length_a   1.000
_cell.length_b   1.000
_cell.length_c   1.000
_cell.angle_alpha   90.00
_cell.angle_beta   90.00
_cell.angle_gamma   90.00
#
_symmetry.space_group_name_H-M   'P 1'
#
loop_
_entity.id
_entity.type
_entity.pdbx_description
1 polymer ?
#
loop_
_entity_poly.entity_id
_entity_poly.type
_entity_poly.pdbx_seq_one_letter_code
_entity_poly.pdbx_strand_id
1 'polypeptide(L)'
;EKCLEEVEYLAGSLYFLKKGDYKDFFHKYEKFSLPLPSSKIKIKLFETILLERGVNIEDIDRTAEVIGITPAKALRRVLIKPKNLEVITYGRENGNFLTLSFILPPGSYGTVVLKSLLAA
;
A
#
# COMPACT_ATOMS: atom_id res chain seq x y z
N GLU A 1 -1.46 -13.93 -19.50
CA GLU A 1 -2.67 -14.27 -18.73
C GLU A 1 -2.76 -13.36 -17.51
N LYS A 2 -3.97 -13.04 -17.04
CA LYS A 2 -4.22 -12.01 -16.02
C LYS A 2 -3.73 -12.49 -14.64
N CYS A 3 -2.57 -11.98 -14.21
CA CYS A 3 -1.92 -12.30 -12.93
C CYS A 3 -2.40 -11.41 -11.78
N LEU A 4 -3.70 -11.34 -11.47
CA LEU A 4 -4.17 -10.63 -10.28
C LEU A 4 -5.01 -11.56 -9.39
N GLU A 5 -4.62 -11.70 -8.14
CA GLU A 5 -5.40 -12.30 -7.06
C GLU A 5 -6.14 -11.18 -6.34
N GLU A 6 -7.46 -11.27 -6.34
CA GLU A 6 -8.32 -10.31 -5.68
C GLU A 6 -8.62 -10.80 -4.26
N VAL A 7 -8.31 -9.98 -3.26
CA VAL A 7 -8.69 -10.23 -1.87
C VAL A 7 -9.65 -9.14 -1.43
N GLU A 8 -10.88 -9.54 -1.16
CA GLU A 8 -11.89 -8.67 -0.57
C GLU A 8 -11.61 -8.45 0.92
N TYR A 9 -11.76 -7.21 1.38
CA TYR A 9 -11.75 -6.86 2.79
C TYR A 9 -12.81 -5.78 3.06
N LEU A 10 -13.01 -5.43 4.34
CA LEU A 10 -14.11 -4.56 4.81
C LEU A 10 -14.28 -3.22 4.09
N ALA A 11 -13.26 -2.72 3.38
CA ALA A 11 -13.31 -1.47 2.61
C ALA A 11 -13.06 -1.66 1.10
N GLY A 12 -13.23 -2.87 0.57
CA GLY A 12 -13.17 -3.19 -0.87
C GLY A 12 -12.14 -4.25 -1.26
N SER A 13 -11.79 -4.32 -2.54
CA SER A 13 -10.86 -5.32 -3.06
C SER A 13 -9.42 -4.82 -3.16
N LEU A 14 -8.46 -5.66 -2.77
CA LEU A 14 -7.03 -5.49 -3.07
C LEU A 14 -6.63 -6.47 -4.17
N TYR A 15 -5.95 -5.97 -5.20
CA TYR A 15 -5.44 -6.80 -6.30
C TYR A 15 -3.94 -7.04 -6.10
N PHE A 16 -3.56 -8.29 -5.91
CA PHE A 16 -2.18 -8.75 -5.73
C PHE A 16 -1.68 -9.41 -7.00
N LEU A 17 -0.42 -9.17 -7.39
CA LEU A 17 0.15 -9.86 -8.54
C LEU A 17 0.39 -11.33 -8.20
N LYS A 18 -0.23 -12.25 -8.96
CA LYS A 18 -0.03 -13.68 -8.79
C LYS A 18 1.37 -14.07 -9.29
N LYS A 19 2.17 -14.71 -8.42
CA LYS A 19 3.53 -15.26 -8.62
C LYS A 19 4.19 -14.89 -9.97
N GLY A 20 4.92 -13.77 -9.96
CA GLY A 20 5.92 -13.41 -10.98
C GLY A 20 7.28 -13.21 -10.31
N ASP A 21 8.34 -13.05 -11.11
CA ASP A 21 9.68 -12.77 -10.58
C ASP A 21 9.70 -11.39 -9.89
N TYR A 22 9.39 -11.42 -8.59
CA TYR A 22 9.11 -10.24 -7.77
C TYR A 22 10.31 -9.31 -7.67
N LYS A 23 11.53 -9.83 -7.86
CA LYS A 23 12.76 -9.04 -7.77
C LYS A 23 12.82 -8.01 -8.90
N ASP A 24 12.63 -8.44 -10.14
CA ASP A 24 12.71 -7.55 -11.30
C ASP A 24 11.55 -6.55 -11.33
N PHE A 25 10.35 -7.01 -10.96
CA PHE A 25 9.20 -6.11 -10.80
C PHE A 25 9.46 -5.06 -9.72
N PHE A 26 9.92 -5.48 -8.54
CA PHE A 26 10.18 -4.55 -7.45
C PHE A 26 11.26 -3.54 -7.82
N HIS A 27 12.38 -3.97 -8.40
CA HIS A 27 13.45 -3.05 -8.84
C HIS A 27 12.96 -2.03 -9.87
N LYS A 28 12.07 -2.44 -10.78
CA LYS A 28 11.49 -1.55 -11.79
C LYS A 28 10.54 -0.50 -11.20
N TYR A 29 9.80 -0.86 -10.15
CA TYR A 29 8.71 -0.02 -9.60
C TYR A 29 8.94 0.49 -8.16
N GLU A 30 10.10 0.23 -7.54
CA GLU A 30 10.42 0.66 -6.16
C GLU A 30 10.31 2.18 -5.97
N LYS A 31 10.63 2.94 -7.02
CA LYS A 31 10.54 4.41 -7.02
C LYS A 31 9.17 4.93 -7.45
N PHE A 32 8.28 4.04 -7.91
CA PHE A 32 6.97 4.44 -8.40
C PHE A 32 6.11 4.99 -7.26
N SER A 33 5.60 6.20 -7.48
CA SER A 33 4.75 6.90 -6.53
C SER A 33 3.49 7.36 -7.23
N LEU A 34 2.37 7.26 -6.53
CA LEU A 34 1.10 7.80 -6.98
C LEU A 34 0.74 9.00 -6.11
N PRO A 35 0.14 10.05 -6.70
CA PRO A 35 -0.42 11.11 -5.89
C PRO A 35 -1.69 10.62 -5.16
N LEU A 36 -2.07 11.34 -4.12
CA LEU A 36 -3.42 11.19 -3.57
C LEU A 36 -4.46 11.72 -4.58
N PRO A 37 -5.68 11.14 -4.65
CA PRO A 37 -6.74 11.63 -5.51
C PRO A 37 -7.02 13.12 -5.26
N SER A 38 -7.15 13.89 -6.34
CA SER A 38 -7.54 15.30 -6.33
C SER A 38 -8.19 15.67 -7.66
N SER A 39 -9.08 16.66 -7.68
CA SER A 39 -9.66 17.21 -8.93
C SER A 39 -8.59 17.78 -9.86
N LYS A 40 -7.42 18.13 -9.30
CA LYS A 40 -6.25 18.64 -10.03
C LYS A 40 -5.45 17.54 -10.73
N ILE A 41 -5.74 16.26 -10.50
CA ILE A 41 -5.01 15.11 -11.05
C ILE A 41 -5.93 14.28 -11.93
N LYS A 42 -5.60 14.19 -13.22
CA LYS A 42 -6.36 13.44 -14.22
C LYS A 42 -5.75 12.06 -14.44
N ILE A 43 -6.02 11.14 -13.52
CA ILE A 43 -5.67 9.72 -13.66
C ILE A 43 -6.98 8.95 -13.89
N LYS A 44 -7.15 8.39 -15.10
CA LYS A 44 -8.37 7.68 -15.51
C LYS A 44 -8.78 6.56 -14.54
N LEU A 45 -7.80 5.87 -13.96
CA LEU A 45 -8.05 4.82 -12.96
C LEU A 45 -8.71 5.39 -11.69
N PHE A 46 -8.31 6.58 -11.23
CA PHE A 46 -8.93 7.23 -10.08
C PHE A 46 -10.37 7.61 -10.38
N GLU A 47 -10.62 8.23 -11.53
CA GLU A 47 -11.98 8.59 -11.95
C GLU A 47 -12.90 7.36 -11.97
N THR A 48 -12.42 6.25 -12.53
CA THR A 48 -13.18 4.99 -12.60
C THR A 48 -13.50 4.45 -11.21
N ILE A 49 -12.49 4.31 -10.34
CA ILE A 49 -12.68 3.77 -8.99
C ILE A 49 -13.56 4.68 -8.14
N LEU A 50 -13.39 6.00 -8.22
CA LEU A 50 -14.18 6.95 -7.45
C LEU A 50 -15.65 6.92 -7.86
N LEU A 51 -15.94 6.86 -9.16
CA LEU A 51 -17.30 6.70 -9.67
C LEU A 51 -17.93 5.37 -9.22
N GLU A 52 -17.21 4.26 -9.32
CA GLU A 52 -17.68 2.94 -8.85
C GLU A 52 -17.99 2.92 -7.35
N ARG A 53 -17.26 3.72 -6.57
CA ARG A 53 -17.42 3.83 -5.11
C ARG A 53 -18.44 4.90 -4.71
N GLY A 54 -19.02 5.63 -5.66
CA GLY A 54 -19.90 6.76 -5.39
C GLY A 54 -19.22 7.92 -4.65
N VAL A 55 -17.90 8.07 -4.81
CA VAL A 55 -17.11 9.10 -4.14
C VAL A 55 -16.93 10.30 -5.07
N ASN A 56 -17.31 11.48 -4.60
CA ASN A 56 -17.03 12.72 -5.32
C ASN A 56 -15.60 13.23 -5.04
N ILE A 57 -14.84 13.51 -6.10
CA ILE A 57 -13.48 14.07 -6.01
C ILE A 57 -13.46 15.48 -5.41
N GLU A 58 -14.49 16.31 -5.62
CA GLU A 58 -14.56 17.64 -5.01
C GLU A 58 -14.68 17.58 -3.47
N ASP A 59 -15.38 16.56 -2.95
CA ASP A 59 -15.50 16.34 -1.51
C ASP A 59 -14.17 15.92 -0.88
N ILE A 60 -13.36 15.16 -1.61
CA ILE A 60 -12.00 14.80 -1.19
C ILE A 60 -11.14 16.06 -1.07
N ASP A 61 -11.14 16.93 -2.09
CA ASP A 61 -10.34 18.16 -2.07
C ASP A 61 -10.79 19.12 -0.96
N ARG A 62 -12.10 19.30 -0.78
CA ARG A 62 -12.66 20.11 0.32
C ARG A 62 -12.24 19.57 1.69
N THR A 63 -12.34 18.26 1.88
CA THR A 63 -11.92 17.62 3.14
C THR A 63 -10.43 17.82 3.38
N ALA A 64 -9.61 17.66 2.34
CA ALA A 64 -8.17 17.84 2.42
C ALA A 64 -7.78 19.27 2.80
N GLU A 65 -8.49 20.28 2.26
CA GLU A 65 -8.30 21.68 2.62
C GLU A 65 -8.57 21.93 4.10
N VAL A 66 -9.67 21.39 4.65
CA VAL A 66 -10.04 21.52 6.08
C VAL A 66 -8.95 20.96 7.00
N ILE A 67 -8.33 19.85 6.62
CA ILE A 67 -7.26 19.20 7.40
C ILE A 67 -5.85 19.74 7.06
N GLY A 68 -5.75 20.77 6.21
CA GLY A 68 -4.47 21.41 5.86
C GLY A 68 -3.56 20.58 4.98
N ILE A 69 -4.10 19.63 4.21
CA ILE A 69 -3.35 18.77 3.28
C ILE A 69 -3.61 19.21 1.85
N THR A 70 -2.57 19.16 0.99
CA THR A 70 -2.72 19.34 -0.45
C THR A 70 -2.53 18.01 -1.17
N PRO A 71 -3.60 17.27 -1.53
CA PRO A 71 -3.50 15.91 -2.07
C PRO A 71 -2.68 15.86 -3.37
N ALA A 72 -2.83 16.88 -4.22
CA ALA A 72 -2.10 17.00 -5.48
C ALA A 72 -0.57 17.10 -5.33
N LYS A 73 -0.07 17.52 -4.15
CA LYS A 73 1.36 17.60 -3.85
C LYS A 73 1.85 16.40 -3.02
N ALA A 74 0.93 15.57 -2.51
CA ALA A 74 1.24 14.42 -1.68
C ALA A 74 1.46 13.19 -2.57
N LEU A 75 2.73 12.86 -2.85
CA LEU A 75 3.12 11.63 -3.52
C LEU A 75 3.36 10.52 -2.51
N ARG A 76 2.81 9.34 -2.77
CA ARG A 76 2.99 8.15 -1.94
C ARG A 76 3.56 7.01 -2.75
N ARG A 77 4.62 6.39 -2.23
CA ARG A 77 5.20 5.18 -2.82
C ARG A 77 4.20 4.03 -2.75
N VAL A 78 4.02 3.35 -3.88
CA VAL A 78 3.10 2.21 -3.98
C VAL A 78 3.74 0.94 -3.41
N LEU A 79 5.06 0.79 -3.61
CA LEU A 79 5.84 -0.31 -3.10
C LEU A 79 6.81 0.17 -2.03
N ILE A 80 6.87 -0.56 -0.92
CA ILE A 80 7.73 -0.24 0.22
C ILE A 80 8.50 -1.50 0.58
N LYS A 81 9.83 -1.42 0.52
CA LYS A 81 10.73 -2.47 1.01
C LYS A 81 11.30 -2.06 2.36
N PRO A 82 11.07 -2.85 3.41
CA PRO A 82 11.74 -2.64 4.68
C PRO A 82 13.26 -2.75 4.49
N LYS A 83 14.01 -1.83 5.12
CA LYS A 83 15.47 -1.91 5.20
C LYS A 83 15.87 -2.67 6.45
N ASN A 84 16.98 -3.41 6.37
CA ASN A 84 17.57 -4.15 7.49
C ASN A 84 16.54 -5.05 8.18
N LEU A 85 15.80 -5.83 7.39
CA LEU A 85 14.85 -6.79 7.95
C LEU A 85 15.63 -7.91 8.64
N GLU A 86 15.49 -7.98 9.95
CA GLU A 86 16.03 -9.04 10.79
C GLU A 86 14.87 -9.82 11.40
N VAL A 87 14.97 -11.15 11.31
CA VAL A 87 13.98 -12.08 11.83
C VAL A 87 14.67 -12.93 12.89
N ILE A 88 14.26 -12.77 14.15
CA ILE A 88 14.79 -13.55 15.26
C ILE A 88 13.68 -14.43 15.77
N THR A 89 13.88 -15.75 15.68
CA THR A 89 12.91 -16.73 16.16
C THR A 89 13.32 -17.19 17.56
N TYR A 90 12.39 -17.14 18.50
CA TYR A 90 12.58 -17.66 19.84
C TYR A 90 11.56 -18.77 20.09
N GLY A 91 12.05 -19.99 20.35
CA GLY A 91 11.22 -21.09 20.86
C GLY A 91 11.18 -21.05 22.39
N ARG A 92 9.98 -21.10 22.98
CA ARG A 92 9.78 -21.44 24.40
C ARG A 92 8.83 -22.63 24.50
N GLU A 93 8.82 -23.29 25.66
CA GLU A 93 7.95 -24.45 25.94
C GLU A 93 6.44 -24.14 25.72
N ASN A 94 6.03 -22.87 25.81
CA ASN A 94 4.64 -22.42 25.59
C ASN A 94 4.38 -21.75 24.23
N GLY A 95 5.25 -21.96 23.23
CA GLY A 95 5.00 -21.54 21.86
C GLY A 95 6.17 -20.84 21.17
N ASN A 96 6.00 -20.65 19.87
CA ASN A 96 6.97 -19.96 19.01
C ASN A 96 6.68 -18.46 19.00
N PHE A 97 7.69 -17.65 19.28
CA PHE A 97 7.64 -16.19 19.15
C PHE A 97 8.56 -15.74 18.03
N LEU A 98 8.12 -14.72 17.30
CA LEU A 98 8.89 -14.09 16.23
C LEU A 98 9.14 -12.62 16.58
N THR A 99 10.41 -12.25 16.68
CA THR A 99 10.83 -10.85 16.78
C THR A 99 11.25 -10.37 15.40
N LEU A 100 10.66 -9.28 14.94
CA LEU A 100 10.97 -8.63 13.67
C LEU A 100 11.54 -7.25 13.94
N SER A 101 12.72 -6.97 13.36
CA SER A 101 13.32 -5.64 13.36
C SER A 101 13.47 -5.17 11.92
N PHE A 102 13.04 -3.95 11.62
CA PHE A 102 13.17 -3.37 10.28
C PHE A 102 12.95 -1.86 10.33
N ILE A 103 13.47 -1.17 9.30
CA ILE A 103 13.29 0.28 9.12
C ILE A 103 12.37 0.53 7.94
N LEU A 104 11.39 1.40 8.14
CA LEU A 104 10.47 1.85 7.10
C LEU A 104 10.68 3.32 6.73
N PRO A 105 10.44 3.71 5.48
CA PRO A 105 10.42 5.12 5.11
C PRO A 105 9.20 5.84 5.72
N PRO A 106 9.23 7.19 5.84
CA PRO A 106 8.09 7.97 6.30
C PRO A 106 6.81 7.69 5.49
N GLY A 107 5.65 7.71 6.15
CA GLY A 107 4.35 7.42 5.53
C GLY A 107 4.03 5.92 5.32
N SER A 108 4.88 5.05 5.87
CA SER A 108 4.70 3.59 5.87
C SER A 108 4.15 3.10 7.21
N TYR A 109 3.57 1.91 7.21
CA TYR A 109 2.97 1.30 8.39
C TYR A 109 3.56 -0.09 8.61
N GLY A 110 4.06 -0.36 9.82
CA GLY A 110 4.60 -1.68 10.19
C GLY A 110 3.57 -2.80 10.06
N THR A 111 2.30 -2.49 10.32
CA THR A 111 1.17 -3.43 10.16
C THR A 111 1.00 -3.93 8.72
N VAL A 112 1.35 -3.13 7.71
CA VAL A 112 1.30 -3.57 6.30
C VAL A 112 2.38 -4.62 6.03
N VAL A 113 3.58 -4.45 6.61
CA VAL A 113 4.65 -5.45 6.51
C VAL A 113 4.24 -6.75 7.20
N LEU A 114 3.70 -6.65 8.41
CA LEU A 114 3.22 -7.81 9.17
C LEU A 114 2.11 -8.55 8.41
N LYS A 115 1.14 -7.82 7.85
CA LYS A 115 0.08 -8.43 7.02
C LYS A 115 0.67 -9.23 5.87
N SER A 116 1.66 -8.68 5.15
CA SER A 116 2.31 -9.38 4.04
C SER A 116 3.10 -10.61 4.47
N LEU A 117 3.66 -10.63 5.70
CA LEU A 117 4.41 -11.77 6.21
C LEU A 117 3.51 -12.87 6.79
N LEU A 118 2.37 -12.51 7.38
CA LEU A 118 1.45 -13.43 8.06
C LEU A 118 0.35 -13.99 7.15
N ALA A 119 0.02 -13.30 6.06
CA ALA A 119 -0.97 -13.74 5.08
C ALA A 119 -0.36 -14.50 3.89
N ALA A 120 0.94 -14.84 3.98
CA ALA A 120 1.68 -15.57 2.94
C ALA A 120 1.54 -17.09 3.09
#